data_AF-X1V9W1-F1
#
_entry.id   AF-X1V9W1-F1
#
_cell.length_a   1.000
_cell.length_b   1.000
_cell.length_c   1.000
_cell.angle_alpha   90.00
_cell.angle_beta   90.00
_cell.angle_gamma   90.00
#
_symmetry.space_group_name_H-M   'P 1'
#
loop_
_entity.id
_entity.type
_entity.pdbx_description
1 polymer ?
#
loop_
_entity_poly.entity_id
_entity_poly.type
_entity_poly.pdbx_seq_one_letter_code
_entity_poly.pdbx_strand_id
1 'polypeptide(L)'
;NGIQLEIRLVNSKGEGITEFPALSLDLEGTLWARIGTEEDYVKGRKILEGPIELFWDSGAFLARNKAIIPWENIKIDRETEKLGILELALHTPQGDFSDTIDDVQLYKE
;
A
#
# COMPACT_ATOMS: atom_id res chain seq x y z
N ASN A 1 1.68 -13.79 4.87
CA ASN A 1 1.08 -13.38 3.58
C ASN A 1 -0.11 -12.50 3.88
N GLY A 2 -0.18 -11.32 3.27
CA GLY A 2 -1.14 -10.25 3.54
C GLY A 2 -1.38 -9.44 2.26
N ILE A 3 -1.78 -8.17 2.37
CA ILE A 3 -1.77 -7.24 1.24
C ILE A 3 -0.31 -6.81 1.01
N GLN A 4 0.22 -7.08 -0.17
CA GLN A 4 1.59 -6.72 -0.52
C GLN A 4 1.59 -5.45 -1.37
N LEU A 5 2.45 -4.51 -0.99
CA LEU A 5 2.67 -3.27 -1.72
C LEU A 5 4.01 -3.36 -2.45
N GLU A 6 4.00 -3.02 -3.73
CA GLU A 6 5.20 -2.91 -4.56
C GLU A 6 5.50 -1.44 -4.82
N ILE A 7 6.66 -0.98 -4.36
CA ILE A 7 7.06 0.42 -4.48
C ILE A 7 8.10 0.53 -5.58
N ARG A 8 7.76 1.28 -6.63
CA ARG A 8 8.62 1.52 -7.78
C ARG A 8 9.10 2.96 -7.75
N LEU A 9 10.38 3.13 -7.44
CA LEU A 9 11.04 4.42 -7.51
C LEU A 9 11.66 4.58 -8.89
N VAL A 10 11.48 5.75 -9.50
CA VAL A 10 12.10 6.12 -10.77
C VAL A 10 12.95 7.37 -10.58
N ASN A 11 14.03 7.49 -11.34
CA ASN A 11 14.82 8.71 -11.37
C ASN A 11 14.12 9.80 -12.21
N SER A 12 14.75 10.97 -12.32
CA SER A 12 14.21 12.10 -13.11
C SER A 12 14.05 11.83 -14.61
N LYS A 13 14.61 10.73 -15.12
CA LYS A 13 14.47 10.27 -16.51
C LYS A 13 13.40 9.17 -16.65
N GLY A 14 12.74 8.78 -15.57
CA GLY A 14 11.77 7.68 -15.55
C GLY A 14 12.40 6.28 -15.48
N GLU A 15 13.71 6.18 -15.26
CA GLU A 15 14.39 4.88 -15.15
C GLU A 15 14.21 4.32 -13.74
N GLY A 16 13.80 3.06 -13.64
CA GLY A 16 13.58 2.39 -12.35
C GLY A 16 14.87 2.26 -11.53
N ILE A 17 14.80 2.60 -10.24
CA ILE A 17 15.89 2.46 -9.30
C ILE A 17 15.95 1.00 -8.83
N THR A 18 17.06 0.32 -9.13
CA THR A 18 17.25 -1.10 -8.83
C THR A 18 18.13 -1.36 -7.59
N GLU A 19 18.76 -0.33 -7.06
CA GLU A 19 19.58 -0.37 -5.83
C GLU A 19 18.75 0.07 -4.62
N PHE A 20 19.09 -0.44 -3.42
CA PHE A 20 18.40 -0.02 -2.21
C PHE A 20 18.68 1.47 -2.01
N PRO A 21 17.65 2.33 -1.91
CA PRO A 21 17.88 3.74 -1.73
C PRO A 21 18.66 3.95 -0.43
N ALA A 22 19.80 4.65 -0.49
CA ALA A 22 20.60 5.00 0.70
C ALA A 22 19.92 6.07 1.57
N LEU A 23 18.60 6.21 1.46
CA LEU A 23 17.77 7.23 2.08
C LEU A 23 16.78 6.54 3.00
N SER A 24 16.51 7.15 4.16
CA SER A 24 15.43 6.69 5.03
C SER A 24 14.11 6.84 4.28
N LEU A 25 13.30 5.79 4.29
CA LEU A 25 11.96 5.76 3.74
C LEU A 25 11.02 5.30 4.84
N ASP A 26 10.00 6.09 5.13
CA ASP A 26 8.96 5.72 6.08
C ASP A 26 7.63 5.69 5.33
N LEU A 27 6.95 4.53 5.34
CA LEU A 27 5.66 4.36 4.70
C LEU A 27 4.57 4.37 5.76
N GLU A 28 3.61 5.25 5.62
CA GLU A 28 2.36 5.24 6.39
C GLU A 28 1.19 4.91 5.46
N GLY A 29 0.18 4.26 6.01
CA GLY A 29 -1.03 3.99 5.24
C GLY A 29 -2.28 3.90 6.10
N THR A 30 -3.41 4.22 5.46
CA THR A 30 -4.74 4.05 6.02
C THR A 30 -5.57 3.20 5.07
N LEU A 31 -6.04 2.05 5.56
CA LEU A 31 -6.96 1.19 4.82
C LEU A 31 -8.38 1.43 5.28
N TRP A 32 -9.27 1.70 4.34
CA TRP A 32 -10.70 1.89 4.55
C TRP A 32 -11.48 0.76 3.90
N ALA A 33 -12.63 0.39 4.47
CA ALA A 33 -13.61 -0.42 3.76
C ALA A 33 -14.22 0.40 2.63
N ARG A 34 -14.45 -0.21 1.47
CA ARG A 34 -15.15 0.42 0.35
C ARG A 34 -16.63 0.12 0.44
N ILE A 35 -17.47 1.15 0.45
CA ILE A 35 -18.93 1.03 0.53
C ILE A 35 -19.55 1.63 -0.73
N GLY A 36 -20.51 0.93 -1.34
CA GLY A 36 -21.22 1.41 -2.54
C GLY A 36 -21.04 0.48 -3.74
N THR A 37 -21.31 0.99 -4.93
CA THR A 37 -21.19 0.26 -6.20
C THR A 37 -19.99 0.76 -7.00
N GLU A 38 -19.65 0.07 -8.09
CA GLU A 38 -18.53 0.45 -8.96
C GLU A 38 -18.67 1.86 -9.55
N GLU A 39 -19.91 2.34 -9.72
CA GLU A 39 -20.23 3.67 -10.27
C GLU A 39 -20.25 4.78 -9.19
N ASP A 40 -20.50 4.43 -7.93
CA ASP A 40 -20.59 5.39 -6.82
C ASP A 40 -20.20 4.69 -5.50
N TYR A 41 -18.90 4.76 -5.18
CA TYR A 41 -18.35 4.23 -3.94
C TYR A 41 -17.74 5.34 -3.09
N VAL A 42 -17.72 5.11 -1.78
CA VAL A 42 -17.15 6.01 -0.78
C VAL A 42 -16.30 5.24 0.24
N LYS A 43 -15.47 5.97 0.97
CA LYS A 43 -14.75 5.45 2.14
C LYS A 43 -15.74 5.16 3.26
N GLY A 44 -15.75 3.91 3.69
CA GLY A 44 -16.49 3.43 4.84
C GLY A 44 -15.70 3.57 6.13
N ARG A 45 -15.78 2.55 6.98
CA ARG A 45 -15.01 2.54 8.22
C ARG A 45 -13.52 2.35 7.95
N LYS A 46 -12.70 2.92 8.84
CA LYS A 46 -11.26 2.67 8.90
C LYS A 46 -11.00 1.24 9.38
N ILE A 47 -10.17 0.51 8.65
CA ILE A 47 -9.75 -0.87 8.95
C ILE A 47 -8.41 -0.85 9.70
N LEU A 48 -7.44 -0.09 9.19
CA LEU A 48 -6.13 0.12 9.82
C LEU A 48 -5.58 1.51 9.49
N GLU A 49 -4.64 1.96 10.30
CA GLU A 49 -3.89 3.20 10.10
C GLU A 49 -2.54 3.08 10.81
N GLY A 50 -1.51 3.66 10.21
CA GLY A 50 -0.19 3.81 10.80
C GLY A 50 0.94 3.35 9.89
N PRO A 51 2.13 3.08 10.46
CA PRO A 51 3.31 2.72 9.69
C PRO A 51 3.15 1.33 9.07
N ILE A 52 3.68 1.18 7.87
CA ILE A 52 3.78 -0.08 7.13
C ILE A 52 5.25 -0.40 6.93
N GLU A 53 5.67 -1.57 7.42
CA GLU A 53 7.07 -1.96 7.37
C GLU A 53 7.53 -2.21 5.93
N LEU A 54 8.59 -1.49 5.55
CA LEU A 54 9.29 -1.66 4.29
C LEU A 54 10.32 -2.77 4.40
N PHE A 55 10.45 -3.58 3.35
CA PHE A 55 11.50 -4.57 3.22
C PHE A 55 12.04 -4.60 1.79
N TRP A 56 13.28 -5.06 1.67
CA TRP A 56 13.95 -5.23 0.38
C TRP A 56 13.91 -6.69 -0.07
N ASP A 57 13.29 -6.93 -1.22
CA ASP A 57 13.29 -8.24 -1.87
C ASP A 57 14.42 -8.33 -2.90
N SER A 58 15.54 -8.94 -2.50
CA SER A 58 16.70 -9.16 -3.37
C SER A 58 16.42 -10.07 -4.58
N GLY A 59 15.34 -10.86 -4.54
CA GLY A 59 14.94 -11.76 -5.62
C GLY A 59 14.09 -11.07 -6.69
N ALA A 60 13.53 -9.89 -6.41
CA ALA A 60 12.69 -9.16 -7.36
C ALA A 60 13.53 -8.38 -8.40
N PHE A 61 13.06 -8.35 -9.65
CA PHE A 61 13.77 -7.65 -10.74
C PHE A 61 13.40 -6.16 -10.85
N LEU A 62 12.14 -5.78 -10.57
CA LEU A 62 11.64 -4.41 -10.80
C LEU A 62 11.19 -3.70 -9.51
N ALA A 63 10.40 -4.36 -8.65
CA ALA A 63 9.89 -3.78 -7.41
C ALA A 63 10.55 -4.44 -6.21
N ARG A 64 11.79 -4.03 -5.92
CA ARG A 64 12.56 -4.56 -4.79
C ARG A 64 12.16 -3.95 -3.46
N ASN A 65 11.71 -2.69 -3.44
CA ASN A 65 11.09 -2.08 -2.26
C ASN A 65 9.66 -2.58 -2.16
N LYS A 66 9.35 -3.25 -1.05
CA LYS A 66 8.04 -3.82 -0.79
C LYS A 66 7.59 -3.47 0.61
N ALA A 67 6.29 -3.52 0.82
CA ALA A 67 5.69 -3.44 2.13
C ALA A 67 4.62 -4.53 2.26
N ILE A 68 4.29 -4.92 3.48
CA ILE A 68 3.21 -5.87 3.71
C ILE A 68 2.30 -5.37 4.81
N ILE A 69 1.00 -5.45 4.57
CA ILE A 69 -0.03 -5.31 5.60
C ILE A 69 -0.48 -6.74 5.93
N PRO A 70 -0.10 -7.29 7.10
CA PRO A 70 -0.43 -8.67 7.44
C PRO A 70 -1.95 -8.89 7.59
N TRP A 71 -2.47 -10.05 7.18
CA TRP A 71 -3.91 -10.35 7.27
C TRP A 71 -4.44 -10.32 8.70
N GLU A 72 -3.61 -10.65 9.69
CA GLU A 72 -3.93 -10.57 11.11
C GLU A 72 -4.28 -9.15 11.59
N ASN A 73 -3.78 -8.12 10.90
CA ASN A 73 -4.07 -6.73 11.18
C ASN A 73 -5.34 -6.24 10.45
N ILE A 74 -5.86 -7.01 9.50
CA ILE A 74 -7.02 -6.68 8.68
C ILE A 74 -8.25 -7.34 9.27
N LYS A 75 -8.99 -6.57 10.09
CA LYS A 75 -10.24 -7.01 10.71
C LYS A 75 -11.41 -6.49 9.88
N ILE A 76 -12.08 -7.39 9.17
CA ILE A 76 -13.19 -7.08 8.26
C ILE A 76 -14.38 -8.03 8.45
N ASP A 77 -15.57 -7.57 8.11
CA ASP A 77 -16.72 -8.43 7.85
C ASP A 77 -16.62 -8.95 6.41
N ARG A 78 -16.33 -10.25 6.26
CA ARG A 78 -16.11 -10.87 4.95
C ARG A 78 -17.37 -10.94 4.08
N GLU A 79 -18.57 -10.84 4.67
CA GLU A 79 -19.80 -10.87 3.89
C GLU A 79 -20.03 -9.55 3.16
N THR A 80 -19.67 -8.44 3.81
CA THR A 80 -20.02 -7.09 3.37
C THR A 80 -18.82 -6.25 2.91
N GLU A 81 -17.61 -6.50 3.43
CA GLU A 81 -16.41 -5.70 3.21
C GLU A 81 -15.38 -6.44 2.35
N LYS A 82 -15.69 -6.56 1.05
CA LYS A 82 -14.88 -7.30 0.09
C LYS A 82 -13.71 -6.49 -0.50
N LEU A 83 -13.90 -5.18 -0.59
CA LEU A 83 -12.98 -4.25 -1.22
C LEU A 83 -12.66 -3.10 -0.27
N GLY A 84 -11.49 -2.50 -0.46
CA GLY A 84 -10.99 -1.40 0.35
C GLY A 84 -10.33 -0.32 -0.48
N ILE A 85 -10.17 0.83 0.16
CA ILE A 85 -9.43 1.98 -0.35
C ILE A 85 -8.20 2.13 0.54
N LEU A 86 -7.02 2.09 -0.07
CA LEU A 86 -5.75 2.26 0.63
C LEU A 86 -5.12 3.59 0.26
N GLU A 87 -4.99 4.46 1.24
CA GLU A 87 -4.24 5.70 1.13
C GLU A 87 -2.84 5.47 1.67
N LEU A 88 -1.82 5.92 0.94
CA LEU A 88 -0.42 5.76 1.29
C LEU A 88 0.27 7.12 1.31
N ALA A 89 1.19 7.28 2.25
CA ALA A 89 2.14 8.38 2.30
C ALA A 89 3.55 7.82 2.49
N LEU A 90 4.44 8.10 1.55
CA LEU A 90 5.85 7.79 1.61
C LEU A 90 6.61 9.05 1.98
N HIS A 91 7.17 9.06 3.18
CA HIS A 91 8.00 10.14 3.69
C HIS A 91 9.45 9.91 3.30
N THR A 92 10.07 10.93 2.71
CA THR A 92 11.48 10.91 2.31
C THR A 92 12.16 12.22 2.71
N PRO A 93 13.50 12.26 2.82
CA PRO A 93 14.22 13.51 3.04
C PRO A 93 13.97 14.58 1.95
N GLN A 94 13.51 14.19 0.77
CA GLN A 94 13.22 15.09 -0.35
C GLN A 94 11.77 15.58 -0.39
N GLY A 95 10.91 15.07 0.49
CA GLY A 95 9.50 15.41 0.57
C GLY A 95 8.60 14.18 0.68
N ASP A 96 7.30 14.44 0.77
CA ASP A 96 6.27 13.44 0.95
C ASP A 96 5.58 13.12 -0.38
N PHE A 97 5.34 11.84 -0.62
CA PHE A 97 4.65 11.34 -1.80
C PHE A 97 3.41 10.59 -1.35
N SER A 98 2.24 10.93 -1.92
CA SER A 98 0.98 10.26 -1.58
C SER A 98 0.41 9.52 -2.77
N ASP A 99 -0.23 8.39 -2.53
CA ASP A 99 -0.98 7.64 -3.53
C ASP A 99 -2.27 7.05 -2.93
N THR A 100 -3.23 6.72 -3.78
CA THR A 100 -4.49 6.09 -3.37
C THR A 100 -4.85 4.94 -4.32
N ILE A 101 -5.14 3.78 -3.73
CA ILE A 101 -5.54 2.56 -4.43
C ILE A 101 -6.98 2.24 -4.02
N ASP A 102 -7.93 2.35 -4.96
CA ASP A 102 -9.37 2.31 -4.66
C ASP A 102 -10.02 0.91 -4.77
N ASP A 103 -9.25 -0.10 -5.15
CA ASP A 103 -9.71 -1.44 -5.49
C ASP A 103 -8.93 -2.56 -4.76
N VAL A 104 -8.52 -2.28 -3.53
CA VAL A 104 -7.78 -3.25 -2.73
C VAL A 104 -8.67 -4.42 -2.31
N GLN A 105 -8.32 -5.64 -2.72
CA GLN A 105 -9.03 -6.84 -2.29
C GLN A 105 -8.69 -7.17 -0.83
N LEU A 106 -9.73 -7.34 0.00
CA LEU A 106 -9.58 -7.51 1.45
C LEU A 106 -9.62 -8.97 1.92
N TYR A 107 -9.79 -9.92 1.02
CA TYR A 107 -9.78 -11.33 1.35
C TYR A 107 -8.97 -12.12 0.31
N LYS A 108 -8.43 -13.25 0.78
CA LYS A 108 -7.78 -14.22 -0.07
C LYS A 108 -8.86 -15.12 -0.67
N GLU A 109 -8.94 -15.22 -1.99
CA GLU A 109 -9.66 -16.33 -2.64
C GLU A 109 -9.09 -17.68 -2.20
#